data_AF-A0A0G1U3V7-F1
#
_entry.id   AF-A0A0G1U3V7-F1
#
_cell.length_a   1.000
_cell.length_b   1.000
_cell.length_c   1.000
_cell.angle_alpha   90.00
_cell.angle_beta   90.00
_cell.angle_gamma   90.00
#
_symmetry.space_group_name_H-M   'P 1'
#
loop_
_entity.id
_entity.type
_entity.pdbx_description
1 polymer ?
#
loop_
_entity_poly.entity_id
_entity_poly.type
_entity_poly.pdbx_seq_one_letter_code
_entity_poly.pdbx_strand_id
1 'polypeptide(L)'
;MSVIVFLVILLVYFPYKGKDFIGLSFAKALVGSTWFFIWSLVVLWLSKSNVSVELSYRTIALFTVIICIWFSSPQIVRAIGKKPKEYIEKNPKRFLVRFELPVMLLKFFEILFQQSVFIYILFVILNVVPLQEKILWFTFIVAIIHAGNIFVMSWRWTVFYLILSIPMAMVFGTLIFQGYALVTMSVHLVFYLLFNGRYWISRK
;
A
#
# COMPACT_ATOMS: atom_id res chain seq x y z
N MET A 1 -24.70 1.55 -7.87
CA MET A 1 -24.26 2.08 -6.56
C MET A 1 -22.79 1.80 -6.28
N SER A 2 -22.30 0.56 -6.45
CA SER A 2 -20.91 0.16 -6.13
C SER A 2 -19.82 0.93 -6.89
N VAL A 3 -20.03 1.27 -8.17
CA VAL A 3 -19.07 2.05 -8.98
C VAL A 3 -18.92 3.49 -8.47
N ILE A 4 -20.02 4.13 -8.05
CA ILE A 4 -19.99 5.51 -7.51
C ILE A 4 -19.21 5.52 -6.19
N VAL A 5 -19.45 4.54 -5.32
CA VAL A 5 -18.70 4.35 -4.08
C VAL A 5 -17.21 4.12 -4.35
N PHE A 6 -16.88 3.33 -5.37
CA PHE A 6 -15.49 3.13 -5.80
C PHE A 6 -14.83 4.43 -6.28
N LEU A 7 -15.53 5.26 -7.05
CA LEU A 7 -15.01 6.58 -7.47
C LEU A 7 -14.78 7.50 -6.27
N VAL A 8 -15.66 7.49 -5.26
CA VAL A 8 -15.46 8.22 -4.00
C VAL A 8 -14.24 7.71 -3.24
N ILE A 9 -14.03 6.39 -3.18
CA ILE A 9 -12.84 5.77 -2.58
C ILE A 9 -11.56 6.18 -3.31
N LEU A 10 -11.59 6.32 -4.64
CA LEU A 10 -10.44 6.83 -5.40
C LEU A 10 -10.16 8.31 -5.11
N LEU A 11 -11.21 9.12 -4.88
CA LEU A 11 -11.05 10.53 -4.47
C LEU A 11 -10.45 10.67 -3.07
N VAL A 12 -10.67 9.72 -2.16
CA VAL A 12 -10.01 9.68 -0.83
C VAL A 12 -8.49 9.53 -0.97
N TYR A 13 -8.01 8.86 -2.03
CA TYR A 13 -6.59 8.62 -2.28
C TYR A 13 -5.89 9.81 -2.96
N PHE A 14 -6.62 10.61 -3.74
CA PHE A 14 -6.06 11.64 -4.61
C PHE A 14 -5.36 12.82 -3.88
N PRO A 15 -5.88 13.38 -2.76
CA PRO A 15 -5.25 14.49 -2.03
C PRO A 15 -3.89 14.18 -1.44
N TYR A 16 -3.53 12.90 -1.36
CA TYR A 16 -2.30 12.39 -0.79
C TYR A 16 -1.26 12.05 -1.87
N LYS A 17 -1.72 11.71 -3.07
CA LYS A 17 -0.89 11.21 -4.17
C LYS A 17 0.00 12.33 -4.72
N GLY A 18 1.32 12.15 -4.67
CA GLY A 18 2.29 13.09 -5.25
C GLY A 18 2.79 14.21 -4.34
N LYS A 19 2.36 14.27 -3.07
CA LYS A 19 2.91 15.22 -2.08
C LYS A 19 4.30 14.80 -1.61
N ASP A 20 5.19 15.76 -1.36
CA ASP A 20 6.49 15.53 -0.73
C ASP A 20 6.37 15.58 0.80
N PHE A 21 6.55 14.43 1.47
CA PHE A 21 6.47 14.34 2.93
C PHE A 21 7.74 14.84 3.65
N ILE A 22 8.47 15.78 3.04
CA ILE A 22 9.66 16.37 3.64
C ILE A 22 9.24 17.22 4.83
N GLY A 23 9.74 16.88 6.02
CA GLY A 23 9.39 17.61 7.25
C GLY A 23 7.96 17.35 7.72
N LEU A 24 7.37 16.20 7.36
CA LEU A 24 6.06 15.81 7.84
C LEU A 24 6.07 15.71 9.38
N SER A 25 5.29 16.58 10.03
CA SER A 25 5.14 16.54 11.48
C SER A 25 4.34 15.30 11.91
N PHE A 26 4.62 14.81 13.11
CA PHE A 26 3.90 13.66 13.68
C PHE A 26 2.39 13.90 13.76
N ALA A 27 1.95 15.12 14.09
CA ALA A 27 0.54 15.49 14.10
C ALA A 27 -0.13 15.35 12.72
N LYS A 28 0.52 15.82 11.64
CA LYS A 28 0.01 15.67 10.27
C LYS A 28 -0.02 14.20 9.84
N ALA A 29 1.01 13.44 10.22
CA ALA A 29 1.04 12.00 9.97
C ALA A 29 -0.11 11.28 10.69
N LEU A 30 -0.40 11.65 11.94
CA LEU A 30 -1.50 11.07 12.71
C LEU A 30 -2.86 11.37 12.07
N VAL A 31 -3.10 12.63 11.67
CA VAL A 31 -4.35 13.01 10.98
C VAL A 31 -4.54 12.20 9.69
N GLY A 32 -3.50 12.11 8.85
CA GLY A 32 -3.55 11.31 7.63
C GLY A 32 -3.72 9.80 7.89
N SER A 33 -3.07 9.29 8.93
CA SER A 33 -3.19 7.89 9.36
C SER A 33 -4.60 7.56 9.83
N THR A 34 -5.19 8.41 10.66
CA THR A 34 -6.57 8.30 11.14
C THR A 34 -7.55 8.38 9.97
N TRP A 35 -7.32 9.28 9.01
CA TRP A 35 -8.13 9.36 7.80
C TRP A 35 -8.13 8.05 7.02
N PHE A 36 -6.94 7.49 6.73
CA PHE A 36 -6.83 6.19 6.05
C PHE A 36 -7.45 5.05 6.87
N PHE A 37 -7.28 5.05 8.19
CA PHE A 37 -7.85 4.04 9.07
C PHE A 37 -9.38 4.05 9.03
N ILE A 38 -10.01 5.22 9.20
CA ILE A 38 -11.47 5.37 9.14
C ILE A 38 -11.99 4.88 7.79
N TRP A 39 -11.38 5.31 6.68
CA TRP A 39 -11.81 4.89 5.36
C TRP A 39 -11.59 3.39 5.11
N SER A 40 -10.54 2.79 5.67
CA SER A 40 -10.35 1.34 5.63
C SER A 40 -11.52 0.62 6.32
N LEU A 41 -11.94 1.09 7.49
CA LEU A 41 -13.08 0.51 8.21
C LEU A 41 -14.39 0.65 7.43
N VAL A 42 -14.64 1.81 6.82
CA VAL A 42 -15.82 2.04 5.96
C VAL A 42 -15.81 1.05 4.79
N VAL A 43 -14.70 0.92 4.09
CA VAL A 43 -14.58 0.02 2.93
C VAL A 43 -14.75 -1.45 3.33
N LEU A 44 -14.15 -1.87 4.45
CA LEU A 44 -14.32 -3.23 4.98
C LEU A 44 -15.77 -3.49 5.40
N TRP A 45 -16.42 -2.52 6.06
CA TRP A 45 -17.83 -2.63 6.44
C TRP A 45 -18.75 -2.82 5.24
N LEU A 46 -18.50 -2.08 4.15
CA LEU A 46 -19.25 -2.23 2.90
C LEU A 46 -18.97 -3.57 2.19
N SER A 47 -17.84 -4.21 2.51
CA SER A 47 -17.46 -5.51 1.94
C SER A 47 -17.90 -6.70 2.80
N LYS A 48 -18.32 -6.48 4.05
CA LYS A 48 -18.44 -7.53 5.09
C LYS A 48 -19.30 -8.74 4.71
N SER A 49 -20.32 -8.57 3.89
CA SER A 49 -21.24 -9.66 3.49
C SER A 49 -20.67 -10.56 2.39
N ASN A 50 -19.61 -10.11 1.70
CA ASN A 50 -19.07 -10.77 0.51
C ASN A 50 -17.64 -11.28 0.70
N VAL A 51 -17.01 -11.02 1.85
CA VAL A 51 -15.60 -11.31 2.10
C VAL A 51 -15.46 -12.51 3.03
N SER A 52 -14.68 -13.50 2.61
CA SER A 52 -14.09 -14.49 3.50
C SER A 52 -12.65 -14.09 3.79
N VAL A 53 -12.31 -13.79 5.05
CA VAL A 53 -10.92 -13.65 5.50
C VAL A 53 -10.58 -14.87 6.33
N GLU A 54 -9.53 -15.58 5.94
CA GLU A 54 -9.01 -16.69 6.74
C GLU A 54 -8.17 -16.14 7.89
N LEU A 55 -8.77 -16.15 9.08
CA LEU A 55 -8.10 -15.79 10.32
C LEU A 55 -7.57 -17.05 10.98
N SER A 56 -6.31 -17.39 10.73
CA SER A 56 -5.60 -18.44 11.46
C SER A 56 -4.61 -17.83 12.44
N TYR A 57 -4.34 -18.52 13.55
CA TYR A 57 -3.31 -18.08 14.50
C TYR A 57 -1.95 -17.88 13.83
N ARG A 58 -1.64 -18.66 12.79
CA ARG A 58 -0.40 -18.54 12.00
C ARG A 58 -0.35 -17.24 11.21
N THR A 59 -1.43 -16.88 10.50
CA THR A 59 -1.47 -15.65 9.71
C THR A 59 -1.50 -14.40 10.60
N ILE A 60 -2.17 -14.48 11.75
CA ILE A 60 -2.16 -13.42 12.77
C ILE A 60 -0.75 -13.25 13.35
N ALA A 61 -0.10 -14.33 13.81
CA ALA A 61 1.23 -14.26 14.41
C ALA A 61 2.27 -13.70 13.41
N LEU A 62 2.25 -14.17 12.16
CA LEU A 62 3.11 -13.64 11.10
C LEU A 62 2.89 -12.14 10.91
N PHE A 63 1.63 -11.71 10.78
CA PHE A 63 1.31 -10.31 10.57
C PHE A 63 1.76 -9.44 11.75
N THR A 64 1.57 -9.89 13.00
CA THR A 64 2.06 -9.20 14.19
C THR A 64 3.57 -9.04 14.17
N VAL A 65 4.33 -10.09 13.85
CA VAL A 65 5.80 -10.02 13.72
C VAL A 65 6.21 -8.99 12.67
N ILE A 66 5.55 -8.97 11.50
CA ILE A 66 5.83 -8.00 10.45
C ILE A 66 5.50 -6.57 10.89
N ILE A 67 4.42 -6.35 11.65
CA ILE A 67 4.11 -5.03 12.23
C ILE A 67 5.22 -4.59 13.18
N CYS A 68 5.68 -5.46 14.07
CA CYS A 68 6.79 -5.17 14.98
C CYS A 68 8.05 -4.78 14.19
N ILE A 69 8.42 -5.58 13.18
CA ILE A 69 9.56 -5.27 12.31
C ILE A 69 9.37 -3.93 11.60
N TRP A 70 8.17 -3.66 11.07
CA TRP A 70 7.86 -2.39 10.40
C TRP A 70 8.14 -1.20 11.32
N PHE A 71 7.54 -1.17 12.51
CA PHE A 71 7.69 -0.04 13.43
C PHE A 71 9.05 0.05 14.12
N SER A 72 9.79 -1.06 14.23
CA SER A 72 11.19 -1.07 14.73
C SER A 72 12.21 -0.73 13.64
N SER A 73 11.89 -0.94 12.36
CA SER A 73 12.82 -0.72 11.25
C SER A 73 13.44 0.68 11.19
N PRO A 74 12.77 1.78 11.61
CA PRO A 74 13.39 3.11 11.63
C PRO A 74 14.62 3.18 12.53
N GLN A 75 14.57 2.52 13.68
CA GLN A 75 15.68 2.47 14.63
C GLN A 75 16.79 1.58 14.08
N ILE A 76 16.43 0.39 13.58
CA ILE A 76 17.40 -0.59 13.03
C ILE A 76 18.18 0.02 11.86
N VAL A 77 17.49 0.61 10.88
CA VAL A 77 18.16 1.13 9.69
C VAL A 77 19.00 2.38 9.97
N ARG A 78 18.62 3.20 10.96
CA ARG A 78 19.48 4.30 11.43
C ARG A 78 20.75 3.80 12.12
N ALA A 79 20.69 2.65 12.78
CA ALA A 79 21.86 2.07 13.44
C ALA A 79 22.85 1.45 12.43
N ILE A 80 22.35 0.78 11.38
CA ILE A 80 23.19 0.02 10.44
C ILE A 80 23.49 0.75 9.11
N GLY A 81 22.67 1.72 8.74
CA GLY A 81 22.69 2.38 7.43
C GLY A 81 23.08 3.85 7.51
N LYS A 82 23.50 4.43 6.37
CA LYS A 82 23.77 5.87 6.25
C LYS A 82 22.63 6.55 5.52
N LYS A 83 22.19 7.71 6.03
CA LYS A 83 21.17 8.53 5.36
C LYS A 83 21.69 8.96 3.98
N PRO A 84 21.02 8.60 2.86
CA PRO A 84 21.56 8.84 1.53
C PRO A 84 21.34 10.31 1.10
N LYS A 85 22.20 11.23 1.56
CA LYS A 85 22.08 12.69 1.32
C LYS A 85 21.91 13.06 -0.16
N GLU A 86 22.83 12.62 -1.01
CA GLU A 86 22.77 12.96 -2.45
C GLU A 86 21.53 12.39 -3.15
N TYR A 87 21.01 11.26 -2.68
CA TYR A 87 19.80 10.66 -3.24
C TYR A 87 18.57 11.48 -2.89
N ILE A 88 18.50 11.94 -1.63
CA ILE A 88 17.45 12.81 -1.12
C ILE A 88 17.49 14.16 -1.85
N GLU A 89 18.68 14.70 -2.12
CA GLU A 89 18.85 15.97 -2.84
C GLU A 89 18.50 15.86 -4.33
N LYS A 90 18.89 14.75 -4.99
CA LYS A 90 18.58 14.52 -6.42
C LYS A 90 17.13 14.12 -6.67
N ASN A 91 16.47 13.49 -5.70
CA ASN A 91 15.10 12.97 -5.84
C ASN A 91 14.24 13.24 -4.60
N PRO A 92 14.06 14.51 -4.18
CA PRO A 92 13.41 14.88 -2.91
C PRO A 92 11.99 14.36 -2.78
N LYS A 93 11.28 14.23 -3.91
CA LYS A 93 9.87 13.82 -3.98
C LYS A 93 9.64 12.31 -4.07
N ARG A 94 10.67 11.49 -4.35
CA ARG A 94 10.45 10.19 -5.01
C ARG A 94 10.66 8.92 -4.21
N PHE A 95 11.15 9.02 -2.99
CA PHE A 95 11.24 7.88 -2.08
C PHE A 95 10.73 8.34 -0.73
N LEU A 96 9.41 8.33 -0.64
CA LEU A 96 8.63 8.89 0.44
C LEU A 96 8.67 8.09 1.74
N VAL A 97 9.71 7.28 2.00
CA VAL A 97 9.92 6.73 3.35
C VAL A 97 11.40 6.78 3.68
N ARG A 98 11.80 7.93 4.21
CA ARG A 98 12.87 7.96 5.20
C ARG A 98 12.43 7.00 6.31
N PHE A 99 13.37 6.25 6.87
CA PHE A 99 13.22 5.57 8.15
C PHE A 99 13.00 6.62 9.27
N GLU A 100 11.86 7.30 9.19
CA GLU A 100 11.30 8.36 10.03
C GLU A 100 9.91 7.87 10.45
N LEU A 101 9.68 7.85 11.77
CA LEU A 101 8.48 7.27 12.35
C LEU A 101 7.15 7.88 11.84
N PRO A 102 7.00 9.21 11.67
CA PRO A 102 5.76 9.80 11.15
C PRO A 102 5.39 9.25 9.77
N VAL A 103 6.39 9.10 8.91
CA VAL A 103 6.19 8.67 7.52
C VAL A 103 5.88 7.18 7.45
N MET A 104 6.55 6.38 8.28
CA MET A 104 6.29 4.94 8.43
C MET A 104 4.89 4.64 8.97
N LEU A 105 4.42 5.45 9.93
CA LEU A 105 3.06 5.37 10.47
C LEU A 105 2.03 5.63 9.36
N LEU A 106 2.15 6.78 8.69
CA LEU A 106 1.26 7.18 7.62
C LEU A 106 1.23 6.15 6.49
N LYS A 107 2.39 5.63 6.08
CA LYS A 107 2.49 4.65 5.01
C LYS A 107 1.89 3.30 5.38
N PHE A 108 2.00 2.87 6.64
CA PHE A 108 1.33 1.67 7.12
C PHE A 108 -0.18 1.75 6.92
N PHE A 109 -0.80 2.86 7.32
CA PHE A 109 -2.25 3.06 7.17
C PHE A 109 -2.67 3.28 5.72
N GLU A 110 -1.84 3.90 4.89
CA GLU A 110 -2.08 3.96 3.45
C GLU A 110 -2.12 2.55 2.83
N ILE A 111 -1.18 1.67 3.21
CA ILE A 111 -1.15 0.28 2.75
C ILE A 111 -2.38 -0.47 3.25
N LEU A 112 -2.77 -0.31 4.52
CA LEU A 112 -4.00 -0.87 5.06
C LEU A 112 -5.22 -0.46 4.23
N PHE A 113 -5.32 0.83 3.91
CA PHE A 113 -6.38 1.36 3.06
C PHE A 113 -6.37 0.72 1.67
N GLN A 114 -5.21 0.65 1.00
CA GLN A 114 -5.09 -0.01 -0.29
C GLN A 114 -5.57 -1.47 -0.25
N GLN A 115 -5.20 -2.23 0.79
CA GLN A 115 -5.66 -3.62 0.93
C GLN A 115 -7.18 -3.70 1.11
N SER A 116 -7.78 -2.79 1.89
CA SER A 116 -9.24 -2.72 2.01
C SER A 116 -9.92 -2.41 0.67
N VAL A 117 -9.33 -1.54 -0.15
CA VAL A 117 -9.83 -1.22 -1.49
C VAL A 117 -9.71 -2.42 -2.42
N PHE A 118 -8.62 -3.19 -2.34
CA PHE A 118 -8.47 -4.40 -3.14
C PHE A 118 -9.52 -5.45 -2.80
N ILE A 119 -9.81 -5.64 -1.51
CA ILE A 119 -10.91 -6.49 -1.03
C ILE A 119 -12.24 -6.00 -1.63
N TYR A 120 -12.53 -4.70 -1.55
CA TYR A 120 -13.77 -4.14 -2.10
C TYR A 120 -13.87 -4.35 -3.62
N ILE A 121 -12.79 -4.15 -4.37
CA ILE A 121 -12.78 -4.41 -5.82
C ILE A 121 -13.11 -5.88 -6.09
N LEU A 122 -12.42 -6.82 -5.43
CA LEU A 122 -12.57 -8.26 -5.70
C LEU A 122 -13.93 -8.83 -5.29
N PHE A 123 -14.45 -8.41 -4.14
CA PHE A 123 -15.64 -9.02 -3.54
C PHE A 123 -16.92 -8.20 -3.71
N VAL A 124 -16.83 -6.90 -4.02
CA VAL A 124 -18.02 -6.06 -4.25
C VAL A 124 -18.13 -5.63 -5.71
N ILE A 125 -17.08 -5.05 -6.29
CA ILE A 125 -17.13 -4.53 -7.67
C ILE A 125 -17.16 -5.67 -8.68
N LEU A 126 -16.27 -6.64 -8.53
CA LEU A 126 -16.13 -7.78 -9.44
C LEU A 126 -16.99 -8.98 -9.02
N ASN A 127 -17.97 -8.81 -8.12
CA ASN A 127 -18.78 -9.93 -7.65
C ASN A 127 -19.55 -10.62 -8.79
N VAL A 128 -19.99 -9.85 -9.79
CA VAL A 128 -20.73 -10.34 -10.96
C VAL A 128 -19.85 -10.96 -12.04
N VAL A 129 -18.53 -10.85 -11.92
CA VAL A 129 -17.56 -11.36 -12.91
C VAL A 129 -17.30 -12.84 -12.63
N PRO A 130 -17.26 -13.71 -13.66
CA PRO A 130 -16.90 -15.11 -13.50
C PRO A 130 -15.59 -15.30 -12.73
N LEU A 131 -15.54 -16.33 -11.90
CA LEU A 131 -14.38 -16.63 -11.05
C LEU A 131 -13.06 -16.66 -11.84
N GLN A 132 -13.09 -17.26 -13.03
CA GLN A 132 -11.92 -17.43 -13.90
C GLN A 132 -11.34 -16.09 -14.39
N GLU A 133 -12.16 -15.05 -14.53
CA GLU A 133 -11.76 -13.74 -15.06
C GLU A 133 -11.51 -12.70 -13.97
N LYS A 134 -11.92 -12.97 -12.73
CA LYS A 134 -11.88 -12.00 -11.63
C LYS A 134 -10.48 -11.43 -11.38
N ILE A 135 -9.45 -12.28 -11.43
CA ILE A 135 -8.05 -11.86 -11.23
C ILE A 135 -7.54 -11.01 -12.40
N LEU A 136 -7.96 -11.31 -13.63
CA LEU A 136 -7.61 -10.53 -14.81
C LEU A 136 -8.20 -9.12 -14.72
N TRP A 137 -9.49 -9.01 -14.42
CA TRP A 137 -10.17 -7.73 -14.24
C TRP A 137 -9.61 -6.93 -13.06
N PHE A 138 -9.30 -7.59 -11.95
CA PHE A 138 -8.62 -6.95 -10.82
C PHE A 138 -7.26 -6.36 -11.24
N THR A 139 -6.44 -7.15 -11.94
CA THR A 139 -5.13 -6.73 -12.44
C THR A 139 -5.25 -5.54 -13.39
N PHE A 140 -6.23 -5.58 -14.30
CA PHE A 140 -6.51 -4.48 -15.22
C PHE A 140 -6.89 -3.18 -14.49
N ILE A 141 -7.79 -3.26 -13.49
CA ILE A 141 -8.17 -2.10 -12.66
C ILE A 141 -6.95 -1.54 -11.91
N VAL A 142 -6.13 -2.40 -11.30
CA VAL A 142 -4.91 -1.98 -10.59
C VAL A 142 -3.91 -1.32 -11.54
N ALA A 143 -3.75 -1.84 -12.76
CA ALA A 143 -2.92 -1.24 -13.79
C ALA A 143 -3.42 0.15 -14.19
N ILE A 144 -4.74 0.37 -14.35
CA ILE A 144 -5.31 1.70 -14.61
C ILE A 144 -5.01 2.67 -13.46
N ILE A 145 -5.20 2.25 -12.21
CA ILE A 145 -4.92 3.08 -11.03
C ILE A 145 -3.44 3.52 -11.00
N HIS A 146 -2.53 2.60 -11.34
CA HIS A 146 -1.09 2.90 -11.42
C HIS A 146 -0.72 3.69 -12.66
N ALA A 147 -1.40 3.53 -13.79
CA ALA A 147 -1.21 4.37 -14.97
C ALA A 147 -1.58 5.84 -14.66
N GLY A 148 -2.60 6.06 -13.84
CA GLY A 148 -2.97 7.38 -13.30
C GLY A 148 -1.85 8.06 -12.49
N ASN A 149 -0.75 7.38 -12.18
CA ASN A 149 0.46 8.00 -11.63
C ASN A 149 1.10 9.01 -12.60
N ILE A 150 0.83 8.93 -13.91
CA ILE A 150 1.35 9.86 -14.92
C ILE A 150 1.09 11.33 -14.59
N PHE A 151 -0.02 11.62 -13.90
CA PHE A 151 -0.41 12.98 -13.51
C PHE A 151 0.39 13.53 -12.32
N VAL A 152 1.13 12.68 -11.61
CA VAL A 152 1.79 13.04 -10.33
C VAL A 152 3.27 12.64 -10.26
N MET A 153 3.78 11.84 -11.20
CA MET A 153 5.19 11.43 -11.26
C MET A 153 5.72 11.37 -12.69
N SER A 154 7.05 11.36 -12.86
CA SER A 154 7.65 11.31 -14.20
C SER A 154 7.44 9.94 -14.82
N TRP A 155 7.37 9.95 -16.14
CA TRP A 155 7.31 8.79 -17.01
C TRP A 155 8.13 7.57 -16.54
N ARG A 156 9.45 7.71 -16.32
CA ARG A 156 10.33 6.59 -15.92
C ARG A 156 9.83 5.83 -14.68
N TRP A 157 9.33 6.56 -13.69
CA TRP A 157 8.82 5.98 -12.45
C TRP A 157 7.38 5.49 -12.57
N THR A 158 6.55 6.19 -13.34
CA THR A 158 5.21 5.70 -13.71
C THR A 158 5.30 4.32 -14.35
N VAL A 159 6.18 4.17 -15.34
CA VAL A 159 6.41 2.91 -16.04
C VAL A 159 6.93 1.83 -15.09
N PHE A 160 7.90 2.15 -14.22
CA PHE A 160 8.40 1.20 -13.22
C PHE A 160 7.29 0.67 -12.31
N TYR A 161 6.48 1.55 -11.72
CA TYR A 161 5.39 1.13 -10.82
C TYR A 161 4.26 0.43 -11.56
N LEU A 162 3.95 0.83 -12.80
CA LEU A 162 2.96 0.16 -13.62
C LEU A 162 3.38 -1.28 -13.92
N ILE A 163 4.60 -1.48 -14.42
CA ILE A 163 5.13 -2.81 -14.73
C ILE A 163 5.17 -3.69 -13.47
N LEU A 164 5.60 -3.14 -12.34
CA LEU A 164 5.64 -3.86 -11.06
C LEU A 164 4.23 -4.21 -10.54
N SER A 165 3.26 -3.31 -10.74
CA SER A 165 1.90 -3.50 -10.22
C SER A 165 1.17 -4.67 -10.86
N ILE A 166 1.49 -5.04 -12.10
CA ILE A 166 0.82 -6.13 -12.83
C ILE A 166 1.05 -7.50 -12.14
N PRO A 167 2.29 -8.01 -12.00
CA PRO A 167 2.51 -9.29 -11.33
C PRO A 167 2.11 -9.22 -9.84
N MET A 168 2.30 -8.06 -9.19
CA MET A 168 1.89 -7.88 -7.80
C MET A 168 0.36 -7.97 -7.63
N ALA A 169 -0.42 -7.37 -8.54
CA ALA A 169 -1.87 -7.44 -8.53
C ALA A 169 -2.39 -8.86 -8.79
N MET A 170 -1.77 -9.61 -9.71
CA MET A 170 -2.12 -11.01 -9.91
C MET A 170 -1.93 -11.83 -8.62
N VAL A 171 -0.73 -11.74 -8.00
CA VAL A 171 -0.42 -12.47 -6.76
C VAL A 171 -1.32 -12.03 -5.61
N PHE A 172 -1.47 -10.72 -5.41
CA PHE A 172 -2.27 -10.15 -4.32
C PHE A 172 -3.75 -10.48 -4.49
N GLY A 173 -4.25 -10.38 -5.73
CA GLY A 173 -5.62 -10.75 -6.06
C GLY A 173 -5.91 -12.20 -5.74
N THR A 174 -5.03 -13.13 -6.15
CA THR A 174 -5.18 -14.56 -5.85
C THR A 174 -5.16 -14.82 -4.35
N LEU A 175 -4.19 -14.26 -3.62
CA LEU A 175 -4.08 -14.45 -2.17
C LEU A 175 -5.30 -13.89 -1.43
N ILE A 176 -5.74 -12.67 -1.76
CA ILE A 176 -6.93 -12.06 -1.15
C ILE A 176 -8.17 -12.90 -1.45
N PHE A 177 -8.33 -13.38 -2.69
CA PHE A 177 -9.47 -14.19 -3.09
C PHE A 177 -9.54 -15.52 -2.33
N GLN A 178 -8.38 -16.12 -2.00
CA GLN A 178 -8.27 -17.32 -1.18
C GLN A 178 -8.42 -17.06 0.33
N GLY A 179 -8.64 -15.81 0.75
CA GLY A 179 -8.80 -15.45 2.16
C GLY A 179 -7.51 -15.03 2.87
N TYR A 180 -6.36 -15.03 2.19
CA TYR A 180 -5.04 -14.68 2.75
C TYR A 180 -4.73 -13.18 2.75
N ALA A 181 -5.71 -12.33 3.06
CA ALA A 181 -5.56 -10.87 3.03
C ALA A 181 -4.43 -10.36 3.96
N LEU A 182 -4.25 -10.97 5.15
CA LEU A 182 -3.16 -10.61 6.08
C LEU A 182 -1.78 -10.96 5.52
N VAL A 183 -1.66 -12.05 4.75
CA VAL A 183 -0.41 -12.43 4.08
C VAL A 183 -0.08 -11.41 2.99
N THR A 184 -1.08 -11.03 2.18
CA THR A 184 -0.92 -9.99 1.16
C THR A 184 -0.44 -8.67 1.77
N MET A 185 -1.04 -8.23 2.88
CA MET A 185 -0.60 -7.03 3.58
C MET A 185 0.83 -7.16 4.11
N SER A 186 1.18 -8.31 4.68
CA SER A 186 2.54 -8.60 5.18
C SER A 186 3.58 -8.50 4.08
N VAL A 187 3.34 -9.13 2.93
CA VAL A 187 4.23 -9.08 1.76
C VAL A 187 4.37 -7.64 1.25
N HIS A 188 3.27 -6.88 1.20
CA HIS A 188 3.31 -5.48 0.76
C HIS A 188 4.17 -4.61 1.68
N LEU A 189 4.05 -4.77 3.00
CA LEU A 189 4.89 -4.09 3.98
C LEU A 189 6.36 -4.48 3.82
N VAL A 190 6.69 -5.77 3.76
CA VAL A 190 8.08 -6.23 3.58
C VAL A 190 8.68 -5.72 2.28
N PHE A 191 7.92 -5.74 1.18
CA PHE A 191 8.34 -5.18 -0.10
C PHE A 191 8.75 -3.71 0.03
N TYR A 192 7.94 -2.89 0.71
CA TYR A 192 8.27 -1.49 0.97
C TYR A 192 9.51 -1.33 1.85
N LEU A 193 9.69 -2.16 2.87
CA LEU A 193 10.89 -2.13 3.72
C LEU A 193 12.15 -2.46 2.92
N LEU A 194 12.14 -3.50 2.11
CA LEU A 194 13.30 -3.92 1.31
C LEU A 194 13.63 -2.89 0.23
N PHE A 195 12.61 -2.40 -0.48
CA PHE A 195 12.78 -1.43 -1.56
C PHE A 195 13.34 -0.10 -1.04
N ASN A 196 12.81 0.42 0.07
CA ASN A 196 13.33 1.64 0.69
C ASN A 196 14.66 1.41 1.42
N GLY A 197 14.80 0.26 2.10
CA GLY A 197 15.99 -0.17 2.84
C GLY A 197 17.23 -0.28 1.96
N ARG A 198 17.08 -0.74 0.72
CA ARG A 198 18.19 -0.89 -0.24
C ARG A 198 19.00 0.40 -0.37
N TYR A 199 18.37 1.57 -0.45
CA TYR A 199 19.08 2.84 -0.64
C TYR A 199 19.89 3.29 0.59
N TRP A 200 19.52 2.84 1.78
CA TRP A 200 20.24 3.13 3.03
C TRP A 200 21.44 2.21 3.25
N ILE A 201 21.39 0.99 2.70
CA ILE A 201 22.39 -0.06 2.92
C ILE A 201 23.39 -0.15 1.75
N SER A 202 22.97 0.11 0.51
CA SER A 202 23.78 -0.11 -0.70
C SER A 202 24.81 0.98 -1.02
N ARG A 203 24.78 2.13 -0.33
CA ARG A 203 25.78 3.20 -0.47
C ARG A 203 26.86 3.12 0.60
N LYS A 204 27.52 1.96 0.70
CA LYS A 204 28.80 1.86 1.42
C LYS A 204 29.92 2.39 0.54
#